data_AF-A0A971G6R2-F1
#
_entry.id   AF-A0A971G6R2-F1
#
_cell.length_a   1.000
_cell.length_b   1.000
_cell.length_c   1.000
_cell.angle_alpha   90.00
_cell.angle_beta   90.00
_cell.angle_gamma   90.00
#
_symmetry.space_group_name_H-M   'P 1'
#
loop_
_entity.id
_entity.type
_entity.pdbx_description
1 polymer ?
#
loop_
_entity_poly.entity_id
_entity_poly.type
_entity_poly.pdbx_seq_one_letter_code
_entity_poly.pdbx_strand_id
1 'polypeptide(L)' 'LVGHHHTYDTIDGIDYQILVESDFLVNLEEKGETEETIRRTLDDIFKTPTGKHLCRLLFGL' A
#
# COMPACT_ATOMS: atom_id res chain seq x y z
N LEU A 1 -8.91 6.00 -10.51
CA LEU A 1 -9.56 6.93 -9.56
C LEU A 1 -10.18 8.09 -10.33
N VAL A 2 -11.47 8.01 -10.62
CA VAL A 2 -12.21 9.07 -11.31
C VAL A 2 -13.30 9.59 -10.39
N GLY A 3 -13.27 10.90 -10.13
CA GLY A 3 -14.48 11.72 -10.14
C GLY A 3 -15.17 12.02 -8.81
N HIS A 4 -15.08 13.30 -8.45
CA HIS A 4 -16.12 14.13 -7.82
C HIS A 4 -16.21 14.23 -6.28
N HIS A 5 -15.71 15.38 -5.80
CA HIS A 5 -16.26 16.23 -4.73
C HIS A 5 -16.59 15.61 -3.36
N HIS A 6 -15.58 15.13 -2.63
CA HIS A 6 -15.65 15.12 -1.16
C HIS A 6 -14.67 16.14 -0.61
N THR A 7 -15.15 16.99 0.28
CA THR A 7 -14.40 18.04 0.97
C THR A 7 -13.13 17.44 1.58
N TYR A 8 -11.97 17.89 1.11
CA TYR A 8 -10.66 17.25 1.30
C TYR A 8 -9.96 17.58 2.63
N ASP A 9 -10.65 18.14 3.63
CA ASP A 9 -10.01 18.54 4.90
C ASP A 9 -9.76 17.37 5.87
N THR A 10 -10.34 16.19 5.62
CA THR A 10 -10.22 15.01 6.48
C THR A 10 -9.48 13.82 5.85
N ILE A 11 -9.12 13.88 4.56
CA ILE A 11 -8.49 12.76 3.82
C ILE A 11 -6.96 12.73 4.00
N ASP A 12 -6.41 13.64 4.81
CA ASP A 12 -4.98 13.70 5.08
C ASP A 12 -4.64 12.87 6.34
N GLY A 13 -4.32 11.60 6.12
CA GLY A 13 -3.70 10.78 7.17
C GLY A 13 -3.74 9.30 6.86
N ILE A 14 -4.88 8.65 7.15
CA ILE A 14 -4.98 7.18 7.09
C ILE A 14 -5.60 6.67 5.79
N ASP A 15 -6.62 7.36 5.26
CA ASP A 15 -7.32 6.91 4.04
C ASP A 15 -6.40 6.98 2.82
N TYR A 16 -5.64 8.07 2.69
CA TYR A 16 -4.63 8.20 1.64
C TYR A 16 -3.53 7.13 1.75
N GLN A 17 -3.07 6.85 2.98
CA GLN A 17 -2.07 5.81 3.22
C GLN A 17 -2.60 4.41 2.83
N ILE A 18 -3.86 4.09 3.17
CA ILE A 18 -4.49 2.84 2.77
C ILE A 18 -4.60 2.72 1.25
N LEU A 19 -4.96 3.81 0.55
CA LEU A 19 -5.03 3.83 -0.90
C LEU A 19 -3.67 3.57 -1.54
N VAL A 20 -2.62 4.26 -1.07
CA VAL A 20 -1.25 4.07 -1.55
C VAL A 20 -0.76 2.65 -1.28
N GLU A 21 -0.94 2.13 -0.07
CA GLU A 21 -0.53 0.77 0.28
C GLU A 21 -1.22 -0.29 -0.59
N SER A 22 -2.51 -0.09 -0.87
CA SER A 22 -3.28 -0.99 -1.73
C SER A 22 -2.75 -1.00 -3.17
N ASP A 23 -2.41 0.17 -3.71
CA ASP A 23 -1.80 0.30 -5.04
C ASP A 23 -0.42 -0.39 -5.10
N PHE A 24 0.39 -0.25 -4.04
CA PHE A 24 1.68 -0.92 -3.96
C PHE A 24 1.55 -2.45 -3.89
N LEU A 25 0.58 -3.00 -3.16
CA LEU A 25 0.35 -4.46 -3.12
C LEU A 25 0.10 -5.03 -4.51
N VAL A 26 -0.75 -4.37 -5.31
CA VAL A 26 -1.06 -4.79 -6.68
C VAL A 26 0.17 -4.61 -7.57
N ASN A 27 0.84 -3.46 -7.50
CA ASN A 27 2.03 -3.18 -8.31
C ASN A 27 3.17 -4.19 -8.07
N LEU A 28 3.39 -4.60 -6.81
CA LEU A 28 4.43 -5.59 -6.46
C LEU A 28 4.10 -6.98 -7.01
N GLU A 29 2.82 -7.36 -7.01
CA GLU A 29 2.34 -8.64 -7.54
C GLU A 29 2.39 -8.67 -9.07
N GLU A 30 1.83 -7.66 -9.74
CA GLU A 30 1.80 -7.57 -11.20
C GLU A 30 3.19 -7.56 -11.84
N LYS A 31 4.17 -6.96 -11.16
CA LYS A 31 5.56 -6.88 -11.64
C LYS A 31 6.41 -8.09 -11.26
N GLY A 32 5.92 -8.96 -10.38
CA GLY A 32 6.69 -10.11 -9.88
C GLY A 32 8.00 -9.66 -9.23
N GLU A 33 7.94 -8.64 -8.38
CA GLU A 33 9.13 -8.03 -7.77
C GLU A 33 9.89 -9.02 -6.86
N THR A 34 11.19 -8.76 -6.67
CA THR A 34 12.03 -9.62 -5.83
C THR A 34 11.67 -9.50 -4.35
N GLU A 35 11.95 -10.53 -3.55
CA GLU A 35 11.75 -10.51 -2.10
C GLU A 35 12.44 -9.30 -1.43
N GLU A 36 13.64 -8.93 -1.91
CA GLU A 36 14.37 -7.75 -1.42
C GLU A 36 13.60 -6.46 -1.69
N THR A 37 13.09 -6.28 -2.92
CA THR A 37 12.26 -5.12 -3.28
C THR A 37 11.01 -5.05 -2.40
N ILE A 38 10.33 -6.18 -2.22
CA ILE A 38 9.10 -6.25 -1.42
C ILE A 38 9.39 -5.88 0.04
N ARG A 39 10.48 -6.39 0.63
CA ARG A 39 10.91 -6.05 2.01
C ARG A 39 11.24 -4.57 2.14
N ARG A 40 11.94 -3.96 1.19
CA ARG A 40 12.21 -2.51 1.19
C ARG A 40 10.93 -1.70 1.12
N THR A 41 10.02 -2.05 0.20
CA THR A 41 8.73 -1.35 0.09
C THR A 41 7.90 -1.49 1.38
N LEU A 42 7.89 -2.67 2.01
CA LEU A 42 7.23 -2.92 3.29
C LEU A 42 7.72 -2.00 4.42
N ASP A 43 9.03 -1.74 4.48
CA ASP A 43 9.61 -0.90 5.52
C ASP A 43 9.43 0.60 5.21
N ASP A 44 9.64 0.99 3.96
CA ASP A 44 9.68 2.39 3.53
C ASP A 44 8.27 2.98 3.33
N ILE A 45 7.35 2.21 2.74
CA ILE A 45 6.04 2.70 2.29
C ILE A 45 4.93 2.31 3.25
N PHE A 46 4.86 1.04 3.68
CA PHE A 46 3.74 0.58 4.49
C PHE A 46 3.84 1.12 5.93
N LYS A 47 2.81 1.84 6.37
CA LYS A 47 2.67 2.39 7.71
C LYS A 47 1.51 1.74 8.47
N THR A 48 0.45 1.30 7.79
CA THR A 48 -0.68 0.68 8.48
C THR A 48 -0.37 -0.76 8.92
N PRO A 49 -0.85 -1.20 10.10
CA PRO A 49 -0.70 -2.58 10.53
C PRO A 49 -1.32 -3.58 9.53
N THR A 50 -2.48 -3.23 8.96
CA THR A 50 -3.20 -4.06 7.99
C THR A 50 -2.42 -4.20 6.69
N GLY A 51 -1.92 -3.11 6.11
CA GLY A 51 -1.13 -3.16 4.88
C GLY A 51 0.15 -3.97 5.06
N LYS A 52 0.84 -3.82 6.21
CA LYS A 52 2.00 -4.65 6.54
C LYS A 52 1.66 -6.13 6.65
N HIS A 53 0.53 -6.45 7.28
CA HIS A 53 0.07 -7.83 7.40
C HIS A 53 -0.28 -8.44 6.04
N LEU A 54 -1.03 -7.71 5.20
CA LEU A 54 -1.40 -8.14 3.86
C LEU A 54 -0.19 -8.36 2.96
N CYS A 55 0.79 -7.45 2.99
CA CYS A 55 2.04 -7.60 2.23
C CYS A 55 2.77 -8.90 2.61
N ARG A 56 2.92 -9.18 3.91
CA ARG A 56 3.55 -10.44 4.36
C ARG A 56 2.76 -11.68 3.97
N LEU A 57 1.44 -11.61 4.04
CA LEU A 57 0.56 -12.72 3.66
C LEU A 57 0.65 -13.03 2.16
N LEU A 58 0.63 -12.00 1.31
CA LEU A 58 0.64 -12.14 -0.15
C LEU A 58 1.99 -12.63 -0.67
N PHE A 59 3.09 -12.20 -0.06
CA PHE A 59 4.44 -12.51 -0.54
C PHE A 59 5.21 -13.53 0.32
N GLY A 60 4.58 -14.09 1.35
CA GLY A 60 5.17 -15.14 2.19
C GLY A 60 6.37 -14.70 3.04
N LEU A 61 6.37 -13.44 3.51
CA LEU A 61 7.50 -12.80 4.21
C LEU A 61 7.56 -12.99 5.73
#